data_AF-A0A2N8KUX1-F1
#
_entry.id   AF-A0A2N8KUX1-F1
#
_cell.length_a   1.000
_cell.length_b   1.000
_cell.length_c   1.000
_cell.angle_alpha   90.00
_cell.angle_beta   90.00
_cell.angle_gamma   90.00
#
_symmetry.space_group_name_H-M   'P 1'
#
loop_
_entity.id
_entity.type
_entity.pdbx_description
1 polymer ?
#
loop_
_entity_poly.entity_id
_entity_poly.type
_entity_poly.pdbx_seq_one_letter_code
_entity_poly.pdbx_strand_id
1 'polypeptide(L)'
;MSQNFKPENGTAAPKAAGWWRTPMMWLVVGGPALVIVASFITLSLAINNPDPVLEDKVVANKASGSKALVPAREARNHAATGGQ
;
A
#
# COMPACT_ATOMS: atom_id res chain seq x y z
N MET A 1 49.37 -47.80 -40.09
CA MET A 1 48.78 -47.45 -38.78
C MET A 1 47.78 -46.33 -38.99
N SER A 2 46.53 -46.68 -39.28
CA SER A 2 45.45 -45.70 -39.47
C SER A 2 44.82 -45.43 -38.12
N GLN A 3 45.09 -44.25 -37.57
CA GLN A 3 44.48 -43.81 -36.32
C GLN A 3 43.00 -43.50 -36.60
N ASN A 4 42.10 -44.32 -36.05
CA ASN A 4 40.66 -44.08 -36.06
C ASN A 4 40.36 -42.92 -35.11
N PHE A 5 40.21 -41.70 -35.65
CA PHE A 5 39.72 -40.56 -34.90
C PHE A 5 38.24 -40.78 -34.58
N LYS A 6 37.96 -41.08 -33.30
CA LYS A 6 36.62 -41.24 -32.75
C LYS A 6 36.33 -39.92 -32.05
N PRO A 7 35.43 -39.05 -32.56
CA PRO A 7 35.17 -37.79 -31.90
C PRO A 7 34.64 -38.09 -30.50
N GLU A 8 35.39 -37.69 -29.47
CA GLU A 8 34.90 -37.78 -28.10
C GLU A 8 33.60 -36.96 -28.01
N ASN A 9 32.55 -37.62 -27.51
CA ASN A 9 31.22 -37.08 -27.35
C ASN A 9 31.28 -35.64 -26.83
N GLY A 10 30.94 -34.68 -27.69
CA GLY A 10 30.78 -33.28 -27.30
C GLY A 10 29.79 -33.22 -26.15
N THR A 11 30.27 -32.89 -24.96
CA THR A 11 29.47 -32.73 -23.76
C THR A 11 28.42 -31.67 -24.03
N ALA A 12 27.19 -32.10 -24.36
CA ALA A 12 26.09 -31.20 -24.66
C ALA A 12 25.91 -30.25 -23.46
N ALA A 13 26.05 -28.95 -23.70
CA ALA A 13 25.90 -27.94 -22.67
C ALA A 13 24.52 -28.09 -22.00
N PRO A 14 24.42 -28.01 -20.66
CA PRO A 14 23.15 -28.14 -19.98
C PRO A 14 22.18 -27.07 -20.50
N LYS A 15 21.01 -27.50 -21.00
CA LYS A 15 19.96 -26.60 -21.46
C LYS A 15 19.51 -25.75 -20.27
N ALA A 16 19.73 -24.45 -20.34
CA ALA A 16 19.31 -23.52 -19.29
C ALA A 16 17.82 -23.72 -18.98
N ALA A 17 17.51 -23.96 -17.71
CA ALA A 17 16.13 -24.07 -17.26
C ALA A 17 15.39 -22.75 -17.52
N GLY A 18 14.12 -22.83 -17.95
CA GLY A 18 13.29 -21.64 -18.14
C GLY A 18 13.23 -20.82 -16.84
N TRP A 19 13.39 -19.51 -16.96
CA TRP A 19 13.51 -18.56 -15.84
C TRP A 19 12.39 -18.66 -14.79
N TRP A 20 11.18 -19.06 -15.21
CA TRP A 20 10.02 -19.31 -14.33
C TRP A 20 10.18 -20.47 -13.35
N ARG A 21 11.17 -21.35 -13.56
CA ARG A 21 11.47 -22.49 -12.67
C ARG A 21 12.37 -22.10 -11.51
N THR A 22 13.03 -20.94 -11.57
CA THR A 22 13.96 -20.50 -10.53
C THR A 22 13.18 -19.86 -9.38
N PRO A 23 13.25 -20.38 -8.14
CA PRO A 23 12.48 -19.85 -7.01
C PRO A 23 12.81 -18.38 -6.68
N MET A 24 14.06 -17.96 -6.92
CA MET A 24 14.50 -16.57 -6.73
C MET A 24 13.69 -15.56 -7.56
N MET A 25 13.24 -15.92 -8.76
CA MET A 25 12.40 -15.05 -9.59
C MET A 25 11.09 -14.68 -8.89
N TRP A 26 10.47 -15.65 -8.20
CA TRP A 26 9.22 -15.43 -7.49
C TRP A 26 9.38 -14.51 -6.27
N LEU A 27 10.57 -14.43 -5.66
CA LEU A 27 10.82 -13.44 -4.61
C LEU A 27 10.84 -12.01 -5.19
N VAL A 28 11.40 -11.84 -6.39
CA VAL A 28 11.46 -10.53 -7.06
C VAL A 28 10.08 -10.09 -7.56
N VAL A 29 9.34 -10.99 -8.20
CA VAL A 29 8.00 -10.68 -8.74
C VAL A 29 6.93 -10.67 -7.64
N GLY A 30 7.11 -11.48 -6.60
CA GLY A 30 6.17 -11.63 -5.50
C GLY A 30 5.97 -10.35 -4.70
N GLY A 31 7.04 -9.58 -4.43
CA GLY A 31 6.94 -8.31 -3.73
C GLY A 31 5.99 -7.31 -4.43
N PRO A 32 6.25 -6.94 -5.69
CA PRO A 32 5.36 -6.07 -6.47
C PRO A 32 3.96 -6.65 -6.63
N ALA A 33 3.83 -7.95 -6.93
CA ALA A 33 2.53 -8.59 -7.07
C ALA A 33 1.68 -8.49 -5.79
N LEU A 34 2.32 -8.66 -4.62
CA LEU A 34 1.65 -8.58 -3.32
C LEU A 34 1.14 -7.16 -3.03
N VAL A 35 1.92 -6.11 -3.36
CA VAL A 35 1.49 -4.71 -3.18
C VAL A 35 0.30 -4.37 -4.08
N ILE A 36 0.30 -4.87 -5.32
CA ILE A 36 -0.83 -4.68 -6.26
C ILE A 36 -2.09 -5.31 -5.67
N VAL A 37 -2.02 -6.56 -5.21
CA VAL A 37 -3.15 -7.25 -4.56
C VAL A 37 -3.63 -6.49 -3.32
N ALA A 38 -2.71 -6.05 -2.46
CA ALA A 38 -3.04 -5.29 -1.26
C ALA A 38 -3.79 -3.98 -1.58
N SER A 39 -3.38 -3.29 -2.64
CA SER A 39 -4.02 -2.05 -3.08
C SER A 39 -5.48 -2.27 -3.52
N PHE A 40 -5.76 -3.36 -4.22
CA PHE A 40 -7.13 -3.75 -4.57
C PHE A 40 -7.96 -4.13 -3.33
N ILE A 41 -7.35 -4.78 -2.34
CA ILE A 41 -8.03 -5.09 -1.08
C ILE A 41 -8.42 -3.81 -0.37
N THR A 42 -7.52 -2.82 -0.26
CA THR A 42 -7.81 -1.51 0.35
C THR A 42 -8.92 -0.78 -0.42
N LEU A 43 -8.86 -0.78 -1.74
CA LEU A 43 -9.90 -0.17 -2.58
C LEU A 43 -11.26 -0.85 -2.36
N SER A 44 -11.28 -2.19 -2.34
CA SER A 44 -12.50 -2.96 -2.08
C SER A 44 -13.09 -2.63 -0.71
N LEU A 45 -12.25 -2.52 0.32
CA LEU A 45 -12.70 -2.15 1.67
C LEU A 45 -13.33 -0.76 1.70
N ALA A 46 -12.72 0.21 1.02
CA ALA A 46 -13.20 1.59 0.95
C ALA A 46 -14.56 1.71 0.24
N ILE A 47 -14.78 0.93 -0.82
CA ILE A 47 -16.06 0.92 -1.55
C ILE A 47 -17.16 0.24 -0.72
N ASN A 48 -16.83 -0.87 -0.05
CA ASN A 48 -17.82 -1.67 0.68
C ASN A 48 -18.21 -1.06 2.04
N ASN A 49 -17.31 -0.31 2.67
CA ASN A 49 -17.55 0.32 3.97
C ASN A 49 -17.19 1.81 3.89
N PRO A 50 -18.01 2.62 3.20
CA PRO A 50 -17.80 4.07 3.19
C PRO A 50 -17.97 4.60 4.62
N ASP A 51 -16.99 5.37 5.09
CA ASP A 51 -17.09 6.07 6.38
C ASP A 51 -18.32 7.00 6.33
N PRO A 52 -19.27 6.85 7.27
CA PRO A 52 -20.49 7.63 7.24
C PRO A 52 -20.16 9.10 7.42
N VAL A 53 -20.66 9.94 6.51
CA VAL A 53 -20.51 11.40 6.62
C VAL A 53 -21.12 11.84 7.94
N LEU A 54 -20.27 12.27 8.88
CA LEU A 54 -20.72 12.85 10.13
C LEU A 54 -21.51 14.12 9.80
N GLU A 55 -22.81 14.06 10.08
CA GLU A 55 -23.66 15.21 9.94
C GLU A 55 -23.29 16.22 11.02
N ASP A 56 -22.89 17.44 10.62
CA ASP A 56 -22.39 18.52 11.49
C ASP A 56 -23.41 19.04 12.53
N LYS A 57 -24.57 18.36 12.64
CA LYS A 57 -25.77 18.82 13.34
C LYS A 57 -25.85 18.38 14.81
N VAL A 58 -24.80 17.76 15.37
CA VAL A 58 -24.84 17.25 16.77
C VAL A 58 -23.68 17.74 17.65
N VAL A 59 -22.99 18.83 17.30
CA VAL A 59 -22.17 19.59 18.26
C VAL A 59 -22.84 20.91 18.68
N ALA A 60 -24.09 21.15 18.24
CA ALA A 60 -24.84 22.34 18.65
C ALA A 60 -25.74 22.14 19.89
N ASN A 61 -26.07 20.89 20.27
CA ASN A 61 -27.17 20.64 21.23
C ASN A 61 -26.80 19.89 22.52
N LYS A 62 -25.52 19.79 22.89
CA LYS A 62 -25.13 19.19 24.18
C LYS A 62 -24.07 19.98 24.95
N ALA A 63 -24.28 21.29 25.03
CA ALA A 63 -23.63 22.12 26.04
C ALA A 63 -24.39 23.44 26.20
N SER A 64 -25.56 23.35 26.84
CA SER A 64 -26.15 24.47 27.54
C SER A 64 -25.14 24.94 28.60
N GLY A 65 -24.34 25.96 28.28
CA GLY A 65 -23.55 26.69 29.26
C GLY A 65 -22.04 26.64 29.04
N SER A 66 -21.47 27.84 28.88
CA SER A 66 -20.05 28.20 29.00
C SER A 66 -19.29 28.35 27.69
N LYS A 67 -18.59 29.49 27.60
CA LYS A 67 -17.78 30.06 26.50
C LYS A 67 -16.61 29.18 26.01
N ALA A 68 -16.65 27.87 26.25
CA ALA A 68 -15.58 26.90 26.01
C ALA A 68 -15.67 26.19 24.64
N LEU A 69 -16.64 26.55 23.78
CA LEU A 69 -16.94 25.86 22.53
C LEU A 69 -16.73 26.72 21.28
N VAL A 70 -15.84 27.70 21.33
CA VAL A 70 -15.30 28.26 20.09
C VAL A 70 -14.45 27.18 19.42
N PRO A 71 -14.63 26.91 18.11
CA PRO A 71 -13.77 26.00 17.37
C PRO A 71 -12.30 26.30 17.68
N ALA A 72 -11.47 25.27 17.87
CA ALA A 72 -10.08 25.46 18.28
C ALA A 72 -9.29 26.44 17.38
N ARG A 73 -9.71 26.60 16.11
CA ARG A 73 -9.19 27.62 15.19
C ARG A 73 -9.66 29.05 15.49
N GLU A 74 -10.90 29.24 15.91
CA GLU A 74 -11.49 30.54 16.20
C GLU A 74 -11.07 31.06 17.59
N ALA A 75 -10.87 30.15 18.54
CA ALA A 75 -10.36 30.46 19.88
C ALA A 75 -8.94 31.03 19.86
N ARG A 76 -8.07 30.53 18.97
CA ARG A 76 -6.68 30.99 18.84
C ARG A 76 -6.57 32.44 18.36
N ASN A 77 -7.52 32.91 17.56
CA ASN A 77 -7.51 34.27 17.03
C ASN A 77 -8.09 35.27 18.03
N HIS A 78 -9.14 34.90 18.76
CA HIS A 78 -9.75 35.77 19.78
C HIS A 78 -8.88 35.95 21.03
N ALA A 79 -8.00 34.98 21.35
CA ALA A 79 -7.01 35.13 22.43
C ALA A 79 -5.91 36.16 22.09
N ALA A 80 -5.65 36.42 20.81
CA ALA A 80 -4.64 37.38 20.36
C ALA A 80 -5.16 38.83 20.32
N THR A 81 -6.48 39.04 20.33
CA THR A 81 -7.11 40.37 20.26
C THR A 81 -7.58 40.93 21.60
N GLY A 82 -7.04 40.45 22.73
CA GLY A 82 -7.16 41.04 24.08
C GLY A 82 -8.34 41.98 24.30
N GLY A 83 -9.45 41.42 24.81
CA GLY A 83 -10.77 42.04 24.94
C GLY A 83 -10.81 43.57 25.11
N GLN A 84 -11.49 44.21 24.16
CA GLN A 84 -12.26 45.42 24.37
C GLN A 84 -13.74 45.03 24.42
#